data_AF-A0A0F9EL47-F1
#
_entry.id   AF-A0A0F9EL47-F1
#
_cell.length_a   1.000
_cell.length_b   1.000
_cell.length_c   1.000
_cell.angle_alpha   90.00
_cell.angle_beta   90.00
_cell.angle_gamma   90.00
#
_symmetry.space_group_name_H-M   'P 1'
#
loop_
_entity.id
_entity.type
_entity.pdbx_description
1 polymer ?
#
loop_
_entity_poly.entity_id
_entity_poly.type
_entity_poly.pdbx_seq_one_letter_code
_entity_poly.pdbx_strand_id
1 'polypeptide(L)'
;MIFFDAKFKQNKARYTFQCLLTTLSVLLVLLLLDAMSNVAVIAALGASSFIVFTIPHAQVSRPRFCIGGYIIGVAAGGLCYWLAHIPWPDVLLPAYAYADVICGALAVGLTVFGMVVTNTEHPPAASIALGLVLGEWSLKTVVVVLVGITMLSLLRFLLKPILRNLL
;
A
#
# COMPACT_ATOMS: atom_id res chain seq x y z
N MET A 1 -30.67 7.92 10.51
CA MET A 1 -29.35 7.73 9.87
C MET A 1 -28.72 9.10 9.69
N ILE A 2 -27.58 9.37 10.34
CA ILE A 2 -26.86 10.63 10.17
C ILE A 2 -25.91 10.44 8.99
N PHE A 3 -26.19 11.10 7.86
CA PHE A 3 -25.39 10.99 6.62
C PHE A 3 -24.07 11.78 6.66
N PHE A 4 -23.91 12.71 7.61
CA PHE A 4 -22.75 13.61 7.70
C PHE A 4 -22.14 13.59 9.09
N ASP A 5 -20.82 13.47 9.17
CA ASP A 5 -20.09 13.52 10.43
C ASP A 5 -20.38 14.84 11.19
N ALA A 6 -20.79 14.70 12.45
CA ALA A 6 -21.04 15.85 13.33
C ALA A 6 -19.76 16.68 13.56
N LYS A 7 -18.58 16.05 13.54
CA LYS A 7 -17.27 16.72 13.67
C LYS A 7 -16.98 17.65 12.48
N PHE A 8 -17.46 17.31 11.28
CA PHE A 8 -17.30 18.14 10.08
C PHE A 8 -18.00 19.49 10.25
N LYS A 9 -19.20 19.53 10.85
CA LYS A 9 -19.97 20.77 11.02
C LYS A 9 -19.25 21.81 11.90
N GLN A 10 -18.45 21.36 12.88
CA GLN A 10 -17.72 22.25 13.80
C GLN A 10 -16.32 22.64 13.32
N ASN A 11 -15.69 21.87 12.42
CA ASN A 11 -14.28 22.09 12.01
C ASN A 11 -14.06 22.08 10.47
N LYS A 12 -15.03 22.53 9.68
CA LYS A 12 -15.00 22.52 8.20
C LYS A 12 -13.68 22.98 7.59
N ALA A 13 -13.17 24.15 8.00
CA ALA A 13 -11.95 24.73 7.44
C ALA A 13 -10.71 23.82 7.65
N ARG A 14 -10.65 23.11 8.77
CA ARG A 14 -9.53 22.21 9.10
C ARG A 14 -9.62 20.88 8.34
N TYR A 15 -10.83 20.33 8.20
CA TYR A 15 -11.09 19.17 7.36
C TYR A 15 -10.70 19.45 5.90
N THR A 16 -11.17 20.58 5.35
CA THR A 16 -10.84 20.98 3.98
C THR A 16 -9.34 21.19 3.80
N PHE A 17 -8.67 21.85 4.75
CA PHE A 17 -7.23 22.06 4.69
C PHE A 17 -6.42 20.74 4.73
N GLN A 18 -6.75 19.81 5.63
CA GLN A 18 -6.08 18.50 5.66
C GLN A 18 -6.33 17.67 4.40
N CYS A 19 -7.55 17.69 3.85
CA CYS A 19 -7.84 17.02 2.59
C CYS A 19 -7.03 17.64 1.44
N LEU A 20 -6.93 18.96 1.38
CA LEU A 20 -6.16 19.66 0.34
C LEU A 20 -4.65 19.39 0.46
N LEU A 21 -4.14 19.36 1.69
CA LEU A 21 -2.77 18.95 1.98
C LEU A 21 -2.50 17.49 1.61
N THR A 22 -3.47 16.60 1.85
CA THR A 22 -3.42 15.19 1.43
C THR A 22 -3.35 15.10 -0.09
N THR A 23 -4.25 15.79 -0.79
CA THR A 23 -4.26 15.83 -2.26
C THR A 23 -2.94 16.34 -2.82
N LEU A 24 -2.40 17.45 -2.29
CA LEU A 24 -1.10 17.98 -2.73
C LEU A 24 0.05 17.01 -2.44
N SER A 25 0.04 16.36 -1.28
CA SER A 25 1.04 15.37 -0.91
C SER A 25 1.00 14.15 -1.82
N VAL A 26 -0.19 13.63 -2.10
CA VAL A 26 -0.40 12.51 -3.01
C VAL A 26 -0.02 12.90 -4.42
N LEU A 27 -0.44 14.06 -4.90
CA LEU A 27 -0.05 14.59 -6.21
C LEU A 27 1.48 14.66 -6.33
N LEU A 28 2.17 15.20 -5.33
CA LEU A 28 3.62 15.32 -5.35
C LEU A 28 4.31 13.95 -5.33
N VAL A 29 3.84 13.01 -4.49
CA VAL A 29 4.34 11.63 -4.48
C VAL A 29 4.10 10.97 -5.84
N LEU A 30 2.90 11.10 -6.40
CA LEU A 30 2.57 10.52 -7.71
C LEU A 30 3.42 11.13 -8.83
N LEU A 31 3.57 12.45 -8.89
CA LEU A 31 4.42 13.13 -9.87
C LEU A 31 5.89 12.71 -9.78
N LEU A 32 6.42 12.49 -8.58
CA LEU A 32 7.78 11.98 -8.39
C LEU A 32 7.92 10.51 -8.80
N LEU A 33 6.83 9.75 -8.69
CA LEU A 33 6.77 8.34 -9.05
C LEU A 33 6.27 8.10 -10.49
N ASP A 34 5.88 9.17 -11.21
CA ASP A 34 5.21 9.19 -12.53
C ASP A 34 6.10 8.73 -13.69
N ALA A 35 7.19 8.04 -13.38
CA ALA A 35 8.05 7.48 -14.39
C ALA A 35 7.65 6.02 -14.70
N MET A 36 7.50 5.10 -13.74
CA MET A 36 7.63 3.67 -14.07
C MET A 36 7.00 2.75 -12.99
N SER A 37 5.71 2.84 -12.68
CA SER A 37 5.12 1.94 -11.67
C SER A 37 3.76 1.34 -12.05
N ASN A 38 3.60 0.06 -11.72
CA ASN A 38 2.37 -0.72 -11.90
C ASN A 38 1.17 -0.02 -11.23
N VAL A 39 -0.02 -0.11 -11.83
CA VAL A 39 -1.27 0.47 -11.31
C VAL A 39 -1.52 0.07 -9.85
N ALA A 40 -1.19 -1.16 -9.48
CA ALA A 40 -1.31 -1.65 -8.11
C ALA A 40 -0.40 -0.92 -7.10
N VAL A 41 0.78 -0.47 -7.52
CA VAL A 41 1.70 0.31 -6.68
C VAL A 41 1.11 1.69 -6.39
N ILE A 42 0.63 2.35 -7.43
CA ILE A 42 -0.03 3.65 -7.34
C ILE A 42 -1.26 3.55 -6.43
N ALA A 43 -2.09 2.51 -6.61
CA ALA A 43 -3.26 2.26 -5.78
C ALA A 43 -2.90 2.05 -4.30
N ALA A 44 -1.86 1.25 -4.01
CA ALA A 44 -1.43 0.99 -2.64
C ALA A 44 -0.83 2.24 -1.96
N LEU A 45 -0.05 3.05 -2.69
CA LEU A 45 0.46 4.31 -2.16
C LEU A 45 -0.66 5.33 -1.93
N GLY A 46 -1.65 5.37 -2.83
CA GLY A 46 -2.90 6.12 -2.63
C GLY A 46 -3.62 5.71 -1.35
N ALA A 47 -3.87 4.41 -1.15
CA ALA A 47 -4.48 3.90 0.08
C ALA A 47 -3.64 4.19 1.33
N SER A 48 -2.31 4.06 1.25
CA SER A 48 -1.40 4.39 2.35
C SER A 48 -1.46 5.86 2.72
N SER A 49 -1.50 6.75 1.73
CA SER A 49 -1.60 8.19 1.94
C SER A 49 -2.90 8.55 2.64
N PHE A 50 -4.02 7.96 2.23
CA PHE A 50 -5.30 8.13 2.90
C PHE A 50 -5.17 7.79 4.39
N ILE A 51 -4.64 6.61 4.74
CA ILE A 51 -4.46 6.19 6.14
C ILE A 51 -3.56 7.16 6.91
N VAL A 52 -2.42 7.50 6.33
CA VAL A 52 -1.41 8.39 6.92
C VAL A 52 -1.97 9.78 7.26
N PHE A 53 -2.80 10.34 6.40
CA PHE A 53 -3.33 11.70 6.56
C PHE A 53 -4.66 11.77 7.31
N THR A 54 -5.48 10.72 7.24
CA THR A 54 -6.80 10.68 7.91
C THR A 54 -6.69 10.27 9.37
N ILE A 55 -5.83 9.30 9.67
CA ILE A 55 -5.60 8.79 11.02
C ILE A 55 -4.11 8.81 11.36
N PRO A 56 -3.47 9.99 11.36
CA PRO A 56 -2.04 10.13 11.57
C PRO A 56 -1.57 9.58 12.92
N HIS A 57 -2.41 9.56 13.97
CA HIS A 57 -1.99 9.10 15.30
C HIS A 57 -2.24 7.62 15.57
N ALA A 58 -2.87 6.90 14.63
CA ALA A 58 -3.10 5.46 14.76
C ALA A 58 -1.79 4.66 14.65
N GLN A 59 -1.79 3.44 15.20
CA GLN A 59 -0.64 2.53 15.11
C GLN A 59 -0.33 2.15 13.66
N VAL A 60 -1.36 1.90 12.85
CA VAL A 60 -1.24 1.56 11.41
C VAL A 60 -0.51 2.62 10.59
N SER A 61 -0.53 3.88 11.03
CA SER A 61 0.16 4.99 10.35
C SER A 61 1.61 5.17 10.82
N ARG A 62 2.08 4.41 11.82
CA ARG A 62 3.47 4.52 12.29
C ARG A 62 4.43 3.99 11.21
N PRO A 63 5.61 4.61 11.02
CA PRO A 63 6.55 4.20 9.96
C PRO A 63 6.93 2.72 10.03
N ARG A 64 7.05 2.16 11.23
CA ARG A 64 7.31 0.72 11.43
C ARG A 64 6.23 -0.17 10.80
N PHE A 65 4.96 0.20 10.90
CA PHE A 65 3.85 -0.58 10.35
C PHE A 65 3.80 -0.42 8.84
N CYS A 66 3.88 0.82 8.34
CA CYS A 66 3.86 1.10 6.91
C CYS A 66 5.02 0.43 6.16
N ILE A 67 6.27 0.67 6.61
CA ILE A 67 7.48 0.13 5.96
C ILE A 67 7.56 -1.38 6.18
N GLY A 68 7.29 -1.85 7.41
CA GLY A 68 7.32 -3.29 7.73
C GLY A 68 6.31 -4.10 6.93
N GLY A 69 5.08 -3.60 6.81
CA GLY A 69 4.05 -4.22 5.97
C GLY A 69 4.49 -4.29 4.51
N TYR A 70 5.03 -3.20 3.96
CA TYR A 70 5.52 -3.17 2.57
C TYR A 70 6.68 -4.15 2.34
N ILE A 71 7.61 -4.29 3.28
CA ILE A 71 8.70 -5.27 3.19
C ILE A 71 8.13 -6.70 3.11
N ILE A 72 7.16 -7.03 3.97
CA ILE A 72 6.51 -8.34 3.99
C ILE A 72 5.73 -8.57 2.69
N GLY A 73 4.98 -7.57 2.22
CA GLY A 73 4.21 -7.66 0.98
C GLY A 73 5.08 -7.82 -0.26
N VAL A 74 6.21 -7.12 -0.34
CA VAL A 74 7.20 -7.28 -1.40
C VAL A 74 7.85 -8.66 -1.35
N ALA A 75 8.20 -9.15 -0.15
CA ALA A 75 8.81 -10.47 0.00
C ALA A 75 7.85 -11.59 -0.41
N ALA A 76 6.61 -11.57 0.11
CA ALA A 76 5.59 -12.55 -0.23
C ALA A 76 5.17 -12.48 -1.71
N GLY A 77 4.91 -11.28 -2.23
CA GLY A 77 4.57 -11.07 -3.64
C GLY A 77 5.69 -11.50 -4.59
N GLY A 78 6.94 -11.16 -4.25
CA GLY A 78 8.11 -11.61 -5.01
C GLY A 78 8.24 -13.13 -5.01
N LEU A 79 8.17 -13.78 -3.85
CA LEU A 79 8.23 -15.25 -3.75
C LEU A 79 7.14 -15.91 -4.59
N CYS A 80 5.90 -15.42 -4.51
CA CYS A 80 4.78 -15.95 -5.29
C CYS A 80 4.89 -15.67 -6.80
N TYR A 81 5.47 -14.53 -7.19
CA TYR A 81 5.77 -14.23 -8.60
C TYR A 81 6.76 -15.26 -9.19
N TRP A 82 7.84 -15.54 -8.46
CA TRP A 82 8.82 -16.56 -8.88
C TRP A 82 8.18 -17.94 -8.96
N LEU A 83 7.33 -18.31 -8.00
CA LEU A 83 6.59 -19.58 -8.00
C LEU A 83 5.65 -19.71 -9.22
N ALA A 84 4.99 -18.63 -9.62
CA ALA A 84 4.12 -18.60 -10.80
C ALA A 84 4.90 -18.82 -12.12
N HIS A 85 6.17 -18.38 -12.17
CA HIS A 85 7.01 -18.44 -13.37
C HIS A 85 7.96 -19.65 -13.45
N ILE A 86 7.95 -20.55 -12.46
CA ILE A 86 8.71 -21.82 -12.58
C ILE A 86 8.15 -22.62 -13.77
N PRO A 87 8.99 -23.18 -14.66
CA PRO A 87 8.49 -24.02 -15.75
C PRO A 87 7.83 -25.29 -15.18
N TRP A 88 6.51 -25.41 -15.33
CA TRP A 88 5.79 -26.63 -14.98
C TRP A 88 5.80 -27.62 -16.15
N PRO A 89 5.85 -28.94 -15.91
CA PRO A 89 5.76 -29.93 -16.98
C PRO A 89 4.43 -29.82 -17.74
N ASP A 90 4.48 -30.01 -19.07
CA ASP A 90 3.41 -29.78 -20.07
C ASP A 90 2.07 -30.52 -19.80
N VAL A 91 1.99 -31.35 -18.78
CA VAL A 91 0.77 -32.08 -18.38
C VAL A 91 -0.25 -31.16 -17.67
N LEU A 92 0.16 -29.96 -17.22
CA LEU A 92 -0.65 -29.04 -16.42
C LEU A 92 -1.13 -27.77 -17.17
N LEU A 93 -1.14 -27.80 -18.51
CA LEU A 93 -1.48 -26.65 -19.37
C LEU A 93 -2.78 -25.87 -18.99
N PRO A 94 -3.89 -26.50 -18.55
CA PRO A 94 -5.07 -25.76 -18.10
C PRO A 94 -4.89 -25.06 -16.75
N ALA A 95 -4.02 -25.59 -15.87
CA ALA A 95 -3.74 -25.00 -14.56
C ALA A 95 -2.85 -23.74 -14.67
N TYR A 96 -2.06 -23.63 -15.74
CA TYR A 96 -1.22 -22.46 -16.03
C TYR A 96 -2.05 -21.18 -16.20
N ALA A 97 -3.24 -21.29 -16.80
CA ALA A 97 -4.14 -20.14 -16.99
C ALA A 97 -4.64 -19.51 -15.68
N TYR A 98 -4.59 -20.25 -14.56
CA TYR A 98 -5.01 -19.78 -13.23
C TYR A 98 -3.85 -19.65 -12.25
N ALA A 99 -2.61 -19.92 -12.68
CA ALA A 99 -1.44 -19.90 -11.80
C ALA A 99 -1.24 -18.52 -11.16
N ASP A 100 -1.40 -17.44 -11.92
CA ASP A 100 -1.28 -16.06 -11.42
C ASP A 100 -2.34 -15.71 -10.37
N VAL A 101 -3.57 -16.22 -10.55
CA VAL A 101 -4.67 -16.00 -9.61
C VAL A 101 -4.42 -16.74 -8.30
N ILE A 102 -4.01 -18.01 -8.38
CA ILE A 102 -3.69 -18.83 -7.20
C ILE A 102 -2.48 -18.24 -6.46
N CYS A 103 -1.41 -17.91 -7.19
CA CYS A 103 -0.22 -17.29 -6.61
C CYS A 103 -0.52 -15.90 -6.04
N GLY A 104 -1.40 -15.12 -6.67
CA GLY A 104 -1.86 -13.83 -6.17
C GLY A 104 -2.63 -13.96 -4.86
N ALA A 105 -3.55 -14.93 -4.77
CA ALA A 105 -4.27 -15.24 -3.54
C ALA A 105 -3.31 -15.71 -2.43
N LEU A 106 -2.34 -16.56 -2.75
CA LEU A 106 -1.30 -17.00 -1.83
C LEU A 106 -0.43 -15.83 -1.36
N ALA A 107 -0.04 -14.92 -2.25
CA ALA A 107 0.76 -13.75 -1.92
C ALA A 107 0.03 -12.84 -0.92
N VAL A 108 -1.26 -12.58 -1.15
CA VAL A 108 -2.10 -11.80 -0.23
C VAL A 108 -2.20 -12.52 1.12
N GLY A 109 -2.50 -13.82 1.13
CA GLY A 109 -2.62 -14.61 2.35
C GLY A 109 -1.34 -14.63 3.18
N LEU A 110 -0.19 -14.88 2.53
CA LEU A 110 1.13 -14.84 3.15
C LEU A 110 1.49 -13.44 3.68
N THR A 111 1.11 -12.40 2.95
CA THR A 111 1.34 -11.01 3.38
C THR A 111 0.53 -10.69 4.64
N VAL A 112 -0.76 -11.04 4.65
CA VAL A 112 -1.63 -10.85 5.81
C VAL A 112 -1.11 -11.65 7.01
N PHE A 113 -0.81 -12.93 6.81
CA PHE A 113 -0.26 -13.79 7.85
C PHE A 113 1.06 -13.23 8.41
N GLY A 114 1.99 -12.84 7.53
CA GLY A 114 3.25 -12.24 7.91
C GLY A 114 3.05 -10.97 8.74
N MET A 115 2.21 -10.04 8.28
CA MET A 115 1.92 -8.79 8.99
C MET A 115 1.28 -9.01 10.37
N VAL A 116 0.40 -10.00 10.50
CA VAL A 116 -0.22 -10.37 11.79
C VAL A 116 0.83 -10.92 12.75
N VAL A 117 1.71 -11.82 12.28
CA VAL A 117 2.78 -12.42 13.11
C VAL A 117 3.81 -11.38 13.55
N THR A 118 4.18 -10.44 12.68
CA THR A 118 5.19 -9.41 12.98
C THR A 118 4.62 -8.16 13.65
N ASN A 119 3.29 -8.09 13.84
CA ASN A 119 2.58 -6.92 14.33
C ASN A 119 2.92 -5.66 13.51
N THR A 120 2.83 -5.79 12.18
CA THR A 120 3.03 -4.72 11.20
C THR A 120 1.86 -4.63 10.24
N GLU A 121 0.65 -4.59 10.79
CA GLU A 121 -0.59 -4.51 10.04
C GLU A 121 -0.69 -3.20 9.27
N HIS A 122 -0.40 -3.27 7.96
CA HIS A 122 -0.58 -2.15 7.04
C HIS A 122 -1.33 -2.64 5.80
N PRO A 123 -2.67 -2.51 5.77
CA PRO A 123 -3.52 -3.12 4.74
C PRO A 123 -3.08 -2.87 3.28
N PRO A 124 -2.57 -1.67 2.90
CA PRO A 124 -2.11 -1.43 1.54
C PRO A 124 -0.97 -2.34 1.06
N ALA A 125 -0.21 -2.95 1.98
CA ALA A 125 0.85 -3.89 1.62
C ALA A 125 0.32 -5.17 0.94
N ALA A 126 -0.89 -5.62 1.29
CA ALA A 126 -1.53 -6.75 0.61
C ALA A 126 -1.82 -6.43 -0.88
N SER A 127 -2.18 -5.18 -1.18
CA SER A 127 -2.38 -4.71 -2.56
C SER A 127 -1.07 -4.72 -3.36
N ILE A 128 0.06 -4.40 -2.73
CA ILE A 128 1.38 -4.50 -3.38
C ILE A 128 1.72 -5.95 -3.69
N ALA A 129 1.52 -6.87 -2.73
CA ALA A 129 1.81 -8.28 -2.93
C ALA A 129 1.05 -8.85 -4.13
N LEU A 130 -0.25 -8.57 -4.21
CA LEU A 130 -1.08 -8.95 -5.36
C LEU A 130 -0.60 -8.29 -6.66
N GLY A 131 -0.29 -7.00 -6.60
CA GLY A 131 0.19 -6.22 -7.75
C GLY A 131 1.51 -6.71 -8.32
N LEU A 132 2.39 -7.25 -7.48
CA LEU A 132 3.67 -7.83 -7.91
C LEU A 132 3.52 -9.19 -8.56
N VAL A 133 2.49 -9.96 -8.22
CA VAL A 133 2.21 -11.25 -8.86
C VAL A 133 1.50 -11.05 -10.19
N LEU A 134 0.47 -10.20 -10.22
CA LEU A 134 -0.35 -9.99 -11.43
C LEU A 134 0.28 -9.02 -12.44
N GLY A 135 1.22 -8.19 -11.99
CA GLY A 135 1.93 -7.24 -12.84
C GLY A 135 3.37 -7.66 -13.09
N GLU A 136 4.14 -6.77 -13.70
CA GLU A 136 5.57 -7.00 -13.90
C GLU A 136 6.37 -6.84 -12.61
N TRP A 137 6.95 -7.95 -12.13
CA TRP A 137 7.97 -7.88 -11.09
C TRP A 137 9.26 -7.35 -11.70
N SER A 138 9.75 -6.24 -11.14
CA SER A 138 11.07 -5.71 -11.48
C SER A 138 11.71 -5.10 -10.23
N LEU A 139 13.04 -5.11 -10.20
CA LEU A 139 13.79 -4.41 -9.14
C LEU A 139 13.45 -2.92 -9.09
N LYS A 140 13.12 -2.31 -10.24
CA LYS A 140 12.67 -0.92 -10.31
C LYS A 140 11.33 -0.74 -9.57
N THR A 141 10.36 -1.62 -9.80
CA THR A 141 9.06 -1.61 -9.12
C THR A 141 9.25 -1.69 -7.60
N VAL A 142 10.10 -2.59 -7.12
CA VAL A 142 10.38 -2.76 -5.69
C VAL A 142 11.02 -1.50 -5.09
N VAL A 143 12.02 -0.93 -5.77
CA VAL A 143 12.66 0.31 -5.32
C VAL A 143 11.65 1.46 -5.25
N VAL A 144 10.81 1.62 -6.28
CA VAL A 144 9.78 2.67 -6.31
C VAL A 144 8.79 2.51 -5.16
N VAL A 145 8.34 1.28 -4.89
CA VAL A 145 7.43 0.95 -3.79
C VAL A 145 8.03 1.34 -2.43
N LEU A 146 9.29 0.97 -2.18
CA LEU A 146 9.99 1.25 -0.92
C LEU A 146 10.33 2.75 -0.77
N VAL A 147 10.74 3.42 -1.84
CA VAL A 147 10.98 4.87 -1.84
C VAL A 147 9.67 5.63 -1.62
N GLY A 148 8.57 5.21 -2.27
CA GLY A 148 7.26 5.83 -2.10
C GLY A 148 6.74 5.74 -0.66
N ILE A 149 6.78 4.55 -0.05
CA ILE A 149 6.29 4.37 1.33
C ILE A 149 7.19 5.06 2.37
N THR A 150 8.50 5.12 2.14
CA THR A 150 9.43 5.85 3.01
C THR A 150 9.23 7.36 2.90
N MET A 151 9.07 7.88 1.68
CA MET A 151 8.74 9.29 1.44
C MET A 151 7.41 9.66 2.10
N LEU A 152 6.38 8.83 1.96
CA LEU A 152 5.09 9.06 2.60
C LEU A 152 5.19 9.01 4.13
N SER A 153 5.96 8.06 4.68
CA SER A 153 6.22 7.97 6.12
C SER A 153 6.98 9.19 6.66
N LEU A 154 7.90 9.75 5.87
CA LEU A 154 8.62 10.98 6.18
C LEU A 154 7.69 12.19 6.14
N LEU A 155 6.86 12.30 5.11
CA LEU A 155 5.85 13.36 4.99
C LEU A 155 4.89 13.34 6.18
N ARG A 156 4.45 12.14 6.59
CA ARG A 156 3.68 11.97 7.83
C ARG A 156 4.44 12.53 9.02
N PHE A 157 5.70 12.16 9.21
CA PHE A 157 6.48 12.58 10.37
C PHE A 157 6.59 14.10 10.44
N LEU A 158 6.85 14.75 9.31
CA LEU A 158 6.92 16.22 9.18
C LEU A 158 5.57 16.90 9.43
N LEU A 159 4.48 16.31 8.94
CA LEU A 159 3.14 16.88 9.03
C LEU A 159 2.38 16.48 10.30
N LYS A 160 2.85 15.46 11.04
CA LYS A 160 2.26 14.97 12.30
C LYS A 160 1.87 16.08 13.30
N PRO A 161 2.66 17.14 13.55
CA PRO A 161 2.26 18.22 14.46
C PRO A 161 1.06 19.04 13.96
N ILE A 162 0.83 19.07 12.64
CA ILE A 162 -0.25 19.81 12.00
C ILE A 162 -1.51 18.93 11.85
N LEU A 163 -1.32 17.61 11.67
CA LEU A 163 -2.39 16.66 11.38
C LEU A 163 -3.18 16.24 12.63
N ARG A 164 -4.50 16.23 12.51
CA ARG A 164 -5.45 15.68 13.49
C ARG A 164 -6.13 14.43 12.95
N ASN A 165 -6.62 13.58 13.85
CA ASN A 165 -7.46 12.45 13.47
C ASN A 165 -8.80 12.97 12.95
N LEU A 166 -9.12 12.57 11.73
CA LEU A 166 -10.36 12.92 11.03
C LEU A 166 -11.46 11.87 11.24
N LEU A 167 -11.10 10.64 11.66
CA LEU A 167 -11.99 9.58 12.13
C LEU A 167 -12.12 9.63 13.66
#